data_AF-A0A8H6TAQ1-F1
#
_entry.id   AF-A0A8H6TAQ1-F1
#
_cell.length_a   1.000
_cell.length_b   1.000
_cell.length_c   1.000
_cell.angle_alpha   90.00
_cell.angle_beta   90.00
_cell.angle_gamma   90.00
#
_symmetry.space_group_name_H-M   'P 1'
#
loop_
_entity.id
_entity.type
_entity.pdbx_description
1 polymer ?
#
loop_
_entity_poly.entity_id
_entity_poly.type
_entity_poly.pdbx_seq_one_letter_code
_entity_poly.pdbx_strand_id
1 'polypeptide(L)'
;MATPAKTASRLAFAIPEEHQDEYLELLQAIDRAAAAIMAHPPDYHPAVDLSRFPRIDAHFPAPGSTRSATGRIRGDPDGGLLAGRSVCLKDTISVAGVPQLFGTNAIESFTQLFAWPVFAFFALWAWCESLRAGIYYWWFELWLHSYWIGGDDQGGSVSVVAPYLGALKRISFQPAAHCDLVGLKPTFGLVPYTGVLSSEPALDYVGPMARTALDAAFLLEAVAGTDGIDDRQFGAPFPSAIPHYAECVLLGRERSSSGEGFASKFMDASVAKRVWEATSKLAELGAIVEEVSIPL
;
A
#
# COMPACT_ATOMS: atom_id res chain seq x y z
N MET A 1 5.40 39.26 -14.23
CA MET A 1 6.04 38.55 -13.10
C MET A 1 5.44 39.07 -11.80
N ALA A 2 5.23 38.22 -10.79
CA ALA A 2 4.80 38.68 -9.47
C ALA A 2 5.98 39.34 -8.75
N THR A 3 5.79 40.53 -8.17
CA THR A 3 6.83 41.21 -7.38
C THR A 3 6.94 40.56 -5.98
N PRO A 4 8.10 40.63 -5.31
CA PRO A 4 8.26 40.14 -3.94
C PRO A 4 7.17 40.68 -3.00
N ALA A 5 6.84 41.97 -3.11
CA ALA A 5 5.77 42.61 -2.33
C ALA A 5 4.39 41.97 -2.56
N LYS A 6 4.03 41.64 -3.82
CA LYS A 6 2.74 41.00 -4.14
C LYS A 6 2.64 39.59 -3.56
N THR A 7 3.74 38.84 -3.58
CA THR A 7 3.80 37.49 -2.99
C THR A 7 3.77 37.57 -1.46
N ALA A 8 4.51 38.49 -0.86
CA ALA A 8 4.53 38.72 0.59
C ALA A 8 3.14 39.08 1.14
N SER A 9 2.41 39.98 0.47
CA SER A 9 1.06 40.37 0.93
C SER A 9 0.08 39.20 0.95
N ARG A 10 0.23 38.20 0.06
CA ARG A 10 -0.58 36.97 0.09
C ARG A 10 -0.28 36.08 1.29
N LEU A 11 0.92 36.20 1.86
CA LEU A 11 1.37 35.49 3.06
C LEU A 11 1.17 36.34 4.34
N ALA A 12 0.41 37.43 4.25
CA ALA A 12 0.24 38.41 5.33
C ALA A 12 1.56 39.03 5.83
N PHE A 13 2.56 39.12 4.95
CA PHE A 13 3.83 39.78 5.20
C PHE A 13 3.95 41.09 4.39
N ALA A 14 4.59 42.10 4.95
CA ALA A 14 4.86 43.36 4.27
C ALA A 14 6.37 43.55 4.08
N ILE A 15 6.79 43.72 2.83
CA ILE A 15 8.17 44.08 2.50
C ILE A 15 8.18 45.59 2.25
N PRO A 16 8.93 46.39 3.05
CA PRO A 16 9.10 47.81 2.78
C PRO A 16 9.67 48.05 1.38
N GLU A 17 9.30 49.17 0.76
CA GLU A 17 9.66 49.46 -0.62
C GLU A 17 11.18 49.50 -0.81
N GLU A 18 11.91 50.01 0.19
CA GLU A 18 13.37 50.08 0.22
C GLU A 18 14.07 48.71 0.22
N HIS A 19 13.39 47.64 0.65
CA HIS A 19 13.97 46.30 0.73
C HIS A 19 13.57 45.39 -0.43
N GLN A 20 12.74 45.85 -1.38
CA GLN A 20 12.23 44.99 -2.45
C GLN A 20 13.36 44.41 -3.33
N ASP A 21 14.38 45.21 -3.61
CA ASP A 21 15.53 44.79 -4.43
C ASP A 21 16.40 43.75 -3.70
N GLU A 22 16.63 43.92 -2.40
CA GLU A 22 17.36 42.95 -1.56
C GLU A 22 16.64 41.59 -1.49
N TYR A 23 15.31 41.62 -1.32
CA TYR A 23 14.48 40.40 -1.36
C TYR A 23 14.48 39.75 -2.73
N LEU A 24 14.48 40.55 -3.80
CA LEU A 24 14.57 40.02 -5.16
C LEU A 24 15.91 39.32 -5.39
N GLU A 25 17.02 39.90 -4.92
CA GLU A 25 18.34 39.30 -5.01
C GLU A 25 18.42 37.95 -4.27
N LEU A 26 17.85 37.89 -3.06
CA LEU A 26 17.78 36.63 -2.28
C LEU A 26 16.95 35.56 -2.99
N LEU A 27 15.77 35.93 -3.51
CA LEU A 27 14.90 35.00 -4.25
C LEU A 27 15.58 34.51 -5.54
N GLN A 28 16.33 35.36 -6.24
CA GLN A 28 17.12 34.96 -7.40
C GLN A 28 18.26 34.01 -7.02
N ALA A 29 18.87 34.15 -5.84
CA ALA A 29 19.86 33.21 -5.36
C ALA A 29 19.26 31.81 -5.10
N ILE A 30 18.06 31.76 -4.51
CA ILE A 30 17.30 30.52 -4.31
C ILE A 30 16.89 29.91 -5.66
N ASP A 31 16.41 30.72 -6.60
CA ASP A 31 16.05 30.28 -7.95
C ASP A 31 17.23 29.67 -8.70
N ARG A 32 18.41 30.30 -8.63
CA ARG A 32 19.65 29.74 -9.20
C ARG A 32 20.04 28.41 -8.55
N ALA A 33 19.90 28.29 -7.23
CA ALA A 33 20.17 27.03 -6.53
C ALA A 33 19.17 25.93 -6.94
N ALA A 34 17.88 26.25 -7.01
CA ALA A 34 16.85 25.35 -7.50
C ALA A 34 17.12 24.93 -8.95
N ALA A 35 17.46 25.87 -9.84
CA ALA A 35 17.81 25.59 -11.23
C ALA A 35 19.06 24.69 -11.33
N ALA A 36 20.05 24.87 -10.46
CA ALA A 36 21.22 24.00 -10.41
C ALA A 36 20.84 22.57 -9.99
N ILE A 37 19.96 22.40 -9.00
CA ILE A 37 19.43 21.09 -8.59
C ILE A 37 18.65 20.45 -9.74
N MET A 38 17.74 21.19 -10.38
CA MET A 38 16.95 20.69 -11.51
C MET A 38 17.79 20.37 -12.75
N ALA A 39 18.98 20.97 -12.86
CA ALA A 39 19.95 20.68 -13.93
C ALA A 39 20.85 19.47 -13.61
N HIS A 40 20.79 18.91 -12.39
CA HIS A 40 21.44 17.64 -12.12
C HIS A 40 20.82 16.55 -13.00
N PRO A 41 21.59 15.50 -13.33
CA PRO A 41 21.02 14.31 -13.96
C PRO A 41 19.78 13.86 -13.17
N PRO A 42 18.76 13.31 -13.86
CA PRO A 42 17.59 12.79 -13.19
C PRO A 42 18.01 11.79 -12.10
N ASP A 43 17.22 11.75 -11.03
CA ASP A 43 17.43 10.81 -9.94
C ASP A 43 17.61 9.38 -10.47
N TYR A 44 18.36 8.59 -9.72
CA TYR A 44 18.55 7.18 -10.08
C TYR A 44 17.18 6.49 -10.17
N HIS A 45 16.85 6.03 -11.38
CA HIS A 45 15.71 5.16 -11.62
C HIS A 45 16.24 3.74 -11.87
N PRO A 46 15.87 2.74 -11.06
CA PRO A 46 16.29 1.38 -11.31
C PRO A 46 15.80 0.93 -12.68
N ALA A 47 16.72 0.43 -13.49
CA ALA A 47 16.42 -0.03 -14.84
C ALA A 47 15.43 -1.20 -14.81
N VAL A 48 14.46 -1.15 -15.71
CA VAL A 48 13.40 -2.16 -15.79
C VAL A 48 13.80 -3.19 -16.83
N ASP A 49 14.02 -4.43 -16.39
CA ASP A 49 14.32 -5.53 -17.29
C ASP A 49 13.02 -6.07 -17.91
N LEU A 50 12.60 -5.48 -19.04
CA LEU A 50 11.44 -5.95 -19.80
C LEU A 50 11.70 -7.28 -20.53
N SER A 51 12.96 -7.70 -20.65
CA SER A 51 13.30 -9.01 -21.23
C SER A 51 13.02 -10.13 -20.24
N ARG A 52 13.37 -9.91 -18.96
CA ARG A 52 13.07 -10.81 -17.85
C ARG A 52 11.61 -10.71 -17.39
N PHE A 53 11.04 -9.50 -17.40
CA PHE A 53 9.68 -9.22 -16.92
C PHE A 53 8.77 -8.64 -18.00
N PRO A 54 8.46 -9.39 -19.07
CA PRO A 54 7.63 -8.89 -20.16
C PRO A 54 6.21 -8.59 -19.68
N ARG A 55 5.65 -7.48 -20.19
CA ARG A 55 4.24 -7.15 -20.06
C ARG A 55 3.48 -7.90 -21.16
N ILE A 56 2.52 -8.72 -20.76
CA ILE A 56 1.74 -9.61 -21.62
C ILE A 56 0.27 -9.19 -21.53
N ASP A 57 -0.42 -9.08 -22.66
CA ASP A 57 -1.84 -8.71 -22.76
C ASP A 57 -2.18 -7.41 -22.00
N ALA A 58 -1.26 -6.44 -21.97
CA ALA A 58 -1.47 -5.18 -21.25
C ALA A 58 -2.55 -4.34 -21.96
N HIS A 59 -3.64 -4.07 -21.26
CA HIS A 59 -4.71 -3.17 -21.66
C HIS A 59 -4.71 -1.95 -20.76
N PHE A 60 -4.47 -0.79 -21.37
CA PHE A 60 -4.48 0.48 -20.68
C PHE A 60 -5.85 1.16 -20.84
N PRO A 61 -6.36 1.77 -19.77
CA PRO A 61 -7.65 2.43 -19.81
C PRO A 61 -7.60 3.69 -20.69
N ALA A 62 -8.71 4.00 -21.35
CA ALA A 62 -8.86 5.27 -22.05
C ALA A 62 -8.82 6.46 -21.06
N PRO A 63 -8.36 7.65 -21.48
CA PRO A 63 -8.41 8.85 -20.64
C PRO A 63 -9.81 9.09 -20.07
N GLY A 64 -9.90 9.35 -18.76
CA GLY A 64 -11.17 9.58 -18.04
C GLY A 64 -11.94 8.31 -17.62
N SER A 65 -11.40 7.12 -17.89
CA SER A 65 -11.93 5.85 -17.39
C SER A 65 -11.77 5.71 -15.87
N THR A 66 -12.73 5.04 -15.23
CA THR A 66 -12.65 4.63 -13.82
C THR A 66 -12.02 3.24 -13.62
N ARG A 67 -11.55 2.61 -14.70
CA ARG A 67 -10.92 1.28 -14.67
C ARG A 67 -9.41 1.41 -14.70
N SER A 68 -8.71 0.69 -13.83
CA SER A 68 -7.24 0.55 -13.87
C SER A 68 -6.78 -0.27 -15.07
N ALA A 69 -5.47 -0.21 -15.36
CA ALA A 69 -4.85 -1.08 -16.35
C ALA A 69 -4.99 -2.56 -15.98
N THR A 70 -5.13 -3.41 -17.00
CA THR A 70 -5.13 -4.86 -16.84
C THR A 70 -4.01 -5.47 -17.67
N GLY A 71 -3.55 -6.65 -17.31
CA GLY A 71 -2.48 -7.33 -18.03
C GLY A 71 -1.87 -8.44 -17.21
N ARG A 72 -0.71 -8.92 -17.63
CA ARG A 72 0.11 -9.89 -16.91
C ARG A 72 1.57 -9.49 -17.01
N ILE A 73 2.32 -9.70 -15.95
CA ILE A 73 3.78 -9.64 -15.95
C ILE A 73 4.26 -11.06 -15.71
N ARG A 74 5.05 -11.59 -16.64
CA ARG A 74 5.78 -12.83 -16.35
C ARG A 74 6.90 -12.46 -15.39
N GLY A 75 6.92 -13.06 -14.21
CA GLY A 75 8.04 -12.95 -13.28
C GLY A 75 9.18 -13.86 -13.69
N ASP A 76 10.10 -14.03 -12.74
CA ASP A 76 11.38 -14.66 -12.99
C ASP A 76 11.26 -16.10 -13.53
N PRO A 77 11.80 -16.41 -14.73
CA PRO A 77 11.76 -17.76 -15.29
C PRO A 77 12.54 -18.78 -14.45
N ASP A 78 13.54 -18.32 -13.67
CA ASP A 78 14.36 -19.18 -12.82
C ASP A 78 13.63 -19.64 -11.54
N GLY A 79 12.41 -19.12 -11.31
CA GLY A 79 11.53 -19.52 -10.22
C GLY A 79 11.86 -18.86 -8.88
N GLY A 80 11.04 -19.16 -7.88
CA GLY A 80 11.14 -18.62 -6.52
C GLY A 80 9.99 -19.15 -5.66
N LEU A 81 9.81 -18.60 -4.45
CA LEU A 81 8.74 -19.00 -3.52
C LEU A 81 7.34 -18.97 -4.16
N LEU A 82 7.12 -18.09 -5.14
CA LEU A 82 5.84 -17.89 -5.83
C LEU A 82 5.80 -18.52 -7.23
N ALA A 83 6.70 -19.46 -7.56
CA ALA A 83 6.72 -20.10 -8.86
C ALA A 83 5.36 -20.75 -9.22
N GLY A 84 4.87 -20.47 -10.43
CA GLY A 84 3.57 -20.97 -10.90
C GLY A 84 2.36 -20.33 -10.22
N ARG A 85 2.57 -19.33 -9.35
CA ARG A 85 1.51 -18.51 -8.76
C ARG A 85 1.37 -17.21 -9.54
N SER A 86 0.26 -16.53 -9.31
CA SER A 86 0.06 -15.16 -9.81
C SER A 86 -0.34 -14.29 -8.64
N VAL A 87 0.04 -13.02 -8.62
CA VAL A 87 -0.46 -12.11 -7.59
C VAL A 87 -1.10 -10.90 -8.23
N CYS A 88 -2.04 -10.27 -7.54
CA CYS A 88 -2.63 -9.01 -7.94
C CYS A 88 -2.02 -7.88 -7.12
N LEU A 89 -1.58 -6.83 -7.80
CA LEU A 89 -1.09 -5.60 -7.17
C LEU A 89 -2.22 -4.56 -7.09
N LYS A 90 -2.29 -3.84 -5.97
CA LYS A 90 -3.15 -2.66 -5.83
C LYS A 90 -2.65 -1.57 -6.79
N ASP A 91 -3.56 -0.78 -7.37
CA ASP A 91 -3.24 0.29 -8.33
C ASP A 91 -2.33 1.40 -7.74
N THR A 92 -2.21 1.47 -6.42
CA THR A 92 -1.26 2.35 -5.72
C THR A 92 0.17 1.82 -5.70
N ILE A 93 0.38 0.55 -6.04
CA ILE A 93 1.69 -0.08 -6.19
C ILE A 93 2.20 0.18 -7.59
N SER A 94 3.36 0.82 -7.69
CA SER A 94 3.93 1.22 -8.97
C SER A 94 4.61 0.08 -9.68
N VAL A 95 4.34 0.02 -10.97
CA VAL A 95 4.85 -1.00 -11.85
C VAL A 95 5.24 -0.32 -13.15
N ALA A 96 6.51 -0.48 -13.51
CA ALA A 96 7.08 0.20 -14.66
C ALA A 96 6.29 -0.04 -15.96
N GLY A 97 6.10 1.04 -16.70
CA GLY A 97 5.47 1.03 -18.02
C GLY A 97 3.96 0.82 -17.98
N VAL A 98 3.32 0.93 -16.81
CA VAL A 98 1.87 0.86 -16.70
C VAL A 98 1.30 2.10 -16.03
N PRO A 99 0.29 2.74 -16.63
CA PRO A 99 -0.41 3.86 -16.04
C PRO A 99 -1.17 3.44 -14.77
N GLN A 100 -0.92 4.17 -13.70
CA GLN A 100 -1.64 4.08 -12.44
C GLN A 100 -2.69 5.18 -12.37
N LEU A 101 -3.89 4.83 -11.91
CA LEU A 101 -4.97 5.81 -11.70
C LEU A 101 -5.14 6.15 -10.22
N PHE A 102 -4.55 5.37 -9.31
CA PHE A 102 -4.74 5.52 -7.86
C PHE A 102 -6.22 5.51 -7.47
N GLY A 103 -7.05 4.90 -8.32
CA GLY A 103 -8.51 4.99 -8.30
C GLY A 103 -9.09 6.41 -8.50
N THR A 104 -8.30 7.47 -8.57
CA THR A 104 -8.79 8.85 -8.57
C THR A 104 -8.78 9.49 -9.95
N ASN A 105 -9.62 10.50 -10.14
CA ASN A 105 -9.52 11.41 -11.29
C ASN A 105 -8.85 12.74 -10.92
N ALA A 106 -8.41 12.91 -9.66
CA ALA A 106 -7.72 14.11 -9.21
C ALA A 106 -6.26 14.17 -9.67
N ILE A 107 -5.68 13.01 -10.00
CA ILE A 107 -4.31 12.85 -10.47
C ILE A 107 -4.42 12.30 -11.89
N GLU A 108 -3.77 12.96 -12.85
CA GLU A 108 -3.66 12.42 -14.21
C GLU A 108 -2.90 11.09 -14.16
N SER A 109 -3.25 10.16 -15.06
CA SER A 109 -2.65 8.83 -15.07
C SER A 109 -1.13 8.93 -15.09
N PHE A 110 -0.48 8.38 -14.07
CA PHE A 110 0.96 8.47 -13.91
C PHE A 110 1.60 7.13 -14.31
N THR A 111 2.58 7.16 -15.21
CA THR A 111 3.32 5.97 -15.61
C THR A 111 4.73 6.08 -15.07
N GLN A 112 5.06 5.27 -14.06
CA GLN A 112 6.43 5.24 -13.54
C GLN A 112 7.39 4.61 -14.56
N LEU A 113 8.57 5.23 -14.66
CA LEU A 113 9.70 4.72 -15.44
C LEU A 113 10.45 3.59 -14.72
N PHE A 114 10.19 3.42 -13.43
CA PHE A 114 10.78 2.37 -12.59
C PHE A 114 9.68 1.53 -11.92
N ALA A 115 10.05 0.32 -11.51
CA ALA A 115 9.18 -0.57 -10.74
C ALA A 115 9.73 -0.68 -9.32
N TRP A 116 8.86 -0.98 -8.37
CA TRP A 116 9.31 -1.41 -7.05
C TRP A 116 10.28 -2.59 -7.17
N PRO A 117 11.53 -2.49 -6.64
CA PRO A 117 12.51 -3.56 -6.66
C PRO A 117 12.02 -4.96 -6.22
N VAL A 118 11.06 -5.01 -5.29
CA VAL A 118 10.58 -6.27 -4.68
C VAL A 118 9.62 -7.05 -5.60
N PHE A 119 8.93 -6.39 -6.54
CA PHE A 119 7.92 -7.03 -7.41
C PHE A 119 8.40 -7.38 -8.82
N ALA A 120 9.70 -7.66 -8.96
CA ALA A 120 10.21 -8.41 -10.10
C ALA A 120 9.51 -9.78 -10.30
N PHE A 121 8.76 -10.28 -9.31
CA PHE A 121 8.10 -11.58 -9.38
C PHE A 121 6.58 -11.46 -9.64
N PHE A 122 6.18 -11.75 -10.89
CA PHE A 122 4.82 -12.10 -11.38
C PHE A 122 3.65 -11.25 -10.86
N ALA A 123 3.09 -10.35 -11.67
CA ALA A 123 1.84 -9.66 -11.33
C ALA A 123 0.75 -9.82 -12.41
N LEU A 124 -0.39 -10.38 -12.02
CA LEU A 124 -1.70 -10.02 -12.53
C LEU A 124 -2.10 -8.65 -11.94
N TRP A 125 -3.00 -7.93 -12.60
CA TRP A 125 -3.42 -6.59 -12.17
C TRP A 125 -4.84 -6.69 -11.63
N ALA A 126 -5.11 -6.11 -10.46
CA ALA A 126 -6.47 -6.00 -9.96
C ALA A 126 -6.87 -4.54 -9.73
N TRP A 127 -8.15 -4.32 -9.99
CA TRP A 127 -8.87 -3.07 -9.89
C TRP A 127 -8.86 -2.51 -8.46
N CYS A 128 -8.42 -1.25 -8.30
CA CYS A 128 -8.63 -0.45 -7.09
C CYS A 128 -9.67 0.66 -7.34
N GLU A 129 -10.59 0.84 -6.39
CA GLU A 129 -11.55 1.95 -6.38
C GLU A 129 -10.93 3.25 -5.82
N SER A 130 -11.75 4.29 -5.79
CA SER A 130 -11.39 5.68 -6.01
C SER A 130 -11.02 6.50 -4.78
N LEU A 131 -9.94 7.30 -4.82
CA LEU A 131 -9.73 8.42 -3.87
C LEU A 131 -10.76 9.56 -4.04
N ARG A 132 -12.01 9.25 -4.41
CA ARG A 132 -13.11 10.22 -4.36
C ARG A 132 -13.71 10.38 -2.96
N ALA A 133 -13.26 9.61 -1.96
CA ALA A 133 -13.44 9.91 -0.55
C ALA A 133 -12.47 9.08 0.31
N GLY A 134 -11.71 9.73 1.22
CA GLY A 134 -11.15 9.03 2.37
C GLY A 134 -9.65 9.18 2.68
N ILE A 135 -9.05 10.37 2.54
CA ILE A 135 -7.86 10.73 3.37
C ILE A 135 -8.28 11.62 4.55
N TYR A 136 -9.45 12.25 4.44
CA TYR A 136 -10.07 12.98 5.54
C TYR A 136 -11.51 12.51 5.63
N TYR A 137 -11.95 12.23 6.85
CA TYR A 137 -13.29 11.86 7.29
C TYR A 137 -14.44 12.02 6.28
N TRP A 138 -15.40 11.10 6.39
CA TRP A 138 -16.83 11.17 6.06
C TRP A 138 -17.31 10.03 5.14
N TRP A 139 -18.06 9.12 5.79
CA TRP A 139 -19.24 8.41 5.30
C TRP A 139 -19.76 8.91 3.96
N PHE A 140 -19.55 8.18 2.84
CA PHE A 140 -20.52 8.19 1.74
C PHE A 140 -20.53 6.88 0.96
N GLU A 141 -21.75 6.52 0.59
CA GLU A 141 -22.24 5.25 0.09
C GLU A 141 -21.85 4.95 -1.36
N LEU A 142 -21.69 3.66 -1.68
CA LEU A 142 -22.03 3.10 -2.99
C LEU A 142 -22.47 1.64 -2.81
N TRP A 143 -23.76 1.43 -3.01
CA TRP A 143 -24.46 0.15 -2.92
C TRP A 143 -24.32 -0.63 -4.24
N LEU A 144 -23.87 -1.88 -4.18
CA LEU A 144 -24.03 -2.85 -5.27
C LEU A 144 -24.33 -4.22 -4.67
N HIS A 145 -25.62 -4.60 -4.73
CA HIS A 145 -26.20 -5.85 -4.21
C HIS A 145 -26.01 -6.08 -2.71
N SER A 146 -26.78 -5.30 -1.94
CA SER A 146 -27.24 -5.57 -0.56
C SER A 146 -26.23 -5.76 0.58
N TYR A 147 -24.91 -5.69 0.36
CA TYR A 147 -23.91 -5.77 1.43
C TYR A 147 -22.73 -4.80 1.24
N TRP A 148 -22.29 -4.17 2.34
CA TRP A 148 -21.10 -3.30 2.42
C TRP A 148 -19.81 -4.14 2.41
N ILE A 149 -18.79 -3.74 1.63
CA ILE A 149 -17.55 -4.52 1.41
C ILE A 149 -16.30 -3.76 1.90
N GLY A 150 -16.39 -3.00 3.00
CA GLY A 150 -15.23 -2.29 3.57
C GLY A 150 -14.69 -1.09 2.76
N GLY A 151 -13.88 -0.25 3.40
CA GLY A 151 -13.17 0.90 2.82
C GLY A 151 -11.64 0.72 2.83
N ASP A 152 -10.89 1.69 2.31
CA ASP A 152 -9.45 1.77 2.55
C ASP A 152 -9.20 2.07 4.03
N ASP A 153 -8.13 1.52 4.59
CA ASP A 153 -7.80 1.71 6.00
C ASP A 153 -7.54 3.21 6.24
N GLN A 154 -7.91 3.74 7.40
CA GLN A 154 -7.77 5.16 7.79
C GLN A 154 -6.29 5.62 7.96
N GLY A 155 -5.36 5.02 7.21
CA GLY A 155 -3.92 5.19 7.36
C GLY A 155 -3.05 4.77 6.17
N GLY A 156 -3.56 4.49 4.96
CA GLY A 156 -2.68 4.25 3.80
C GLY A 156 -2.15 2.82 3.61
N SER A 157 -2.83 1.83 4.22
CA SER A 157 -2.49 0.40 4.08
C SER A 157 -2.79 -0.13 2.66
N VAL A 158 -1.81 -0.81 2.06
CA VAL A 158 -1.84 -1.39 0.72
C VAL A 158 -1.63 -2.90 0.81
N SER A 159 -2.28 -3.71 -0.04
CA SER A 159 -2.08 -5.17 -0.02
C SER A 159 -1.69 -5.78 -1.37
N VAL A 160 -1.09 -6.96 -1.32
CA VAL A 160 -0.67 -7.81 -2.44
C VAL A 160 -1.48 -9.10 -2.38
N VAL A 161 -2.22 -9.45 -3.42
CA VAL A 161 -3.25 -10.50 -3.33
C VAL A 161 -2.87 -11.77 -4.12
N ALA A 162 -2.97 -12.98 -3.54
CA ALA A 162 -2.90 -14.23 -4.32
C ALA A 162 -4.10 -14.34 -5.30
N PRO A 163 -3.98 -15.03 -6.46
CA PRO A 163 -4.97 -14.90 -7.51
C PRO A 163 -6.24 -15.69 -7.16
N TYR A 164 -7.37 -15.03 -7.27
CA TYR A 164 -8.69 -15.65 -7.33
C TYR A 164 -9.23 -15.49 -8.76
N LEU A 165 -9.69 -16.61 -9.35
CA LEU A 165 -10.37 -16.62 -10.64
C LEU A 165 -11.81 -16.13 -10.45
N GLY A 166 -11.96 -14.84 -10.19
CA GLY A 166 -13.25 -14.19 -9.93
C GLY A 166 -13.06 -12.77 -9.42
N ALA A 167 -12.84 -11.83 -10.33
CA ALA A 167 -12.96 -10.38 -10.14
C ALA A 167 -12.92 -9.87 -8.67
N LEU A 168 -11.76 -9.97 -7.99
CA LEU A 168 -11.57 -9.31 -6.71
C LEU A 168 -11.46 -7.81 -6.98
N LYS A 169 -12.53 -7.09 -6.63
CA LYS A 169 -12.57 -5.63 -6.62
C LYS A 169 -12.14 -5.20 -5.22
N ARG A 170 -11.06 -4.41 -5.09
CA ARG A 170 -10.60 -3.70 -3.87
C ARG A 170 -9.57 -4.46 -3.02
N ILE A 171 -8.52 -3.75 -2.58
CA ILE A 171 -7.38 -4.30 -1.86
C ILE A 171 -6.96 -3.35 -0.72
N SER A 172 -7.25 -3.72 0.53
CA SER A 172 -6.72 -3.19 1.81
C SER A 172 -6.92 -4.29 2.89
N PHE A 173 -6.32 -4.24 4.09
CA PHE A 173 -6.45 -5.36 5.03
C PHE A 173 -7.86 -5.57 5.61
N GLN A 174 -8.58 -4.49 5.94
CA GLN A 174 -9.96 -4.55 6.43
C GLN A 174 -10.99 -5.18 5.46
N PRO A 175 -10.93 -4.98 4.13
CA PRO A 175 -11.82 -5.70 3.23
C PRO A 175 -11.57 -7.21 3.17
N ALA A 176 -10.44 -7.73 3.66
CA ALA A 176 -10.25 -9.18 3.77
C ALA A 176 -11.35 -9.84 4.63
N ALA A 177 -11.73 -9.19 5.74
CA ALA A 177 -12.82 -9.65 6.60
C ALA A 177 -14.20 -9.63 5.92
N HIS A 178 -14.38 -8.76 4.91
CA HIS A 178 -15.63 -8.66 4.14
C HIS A 178 -15.66 -9.58 2.92
N CYS A 179 -14.49 -10.10 2.51
CA CYS A 179 -14.30 -10.90 1.30
C CYS A 179 -13.98 -12.37 1.58
N ASP A 180 -14.05 -12.81 2.84
CA ASP A 180 -13.65 -14.17 3.26
C ASP A 180 -12.19 -14.50 2.88
N LEU A 181 -11.30 -13.54 3.14
CA LEU A 181 -9.87 -13.65 2.88
C LEU A 181 -9.07 -13.38 4.16
N VAL A 182 -7.82 -13.82 4.15
CA VAL A 182 -6.82 -13.45 5.15
C VAL A 182 -6.12 -12.18 4.69
N GLY A 183 -6.14 -11.13 5.52
CA GLY A 183 -5.36 -9.92 5.33
C GLY A 183 -4.36 -9.78 6.47
N LEU A 184 -3.06 -9.70 6.15
CA LEU A 184 -2.00 -9.59 7.15
C LEU A 184 -1.28 -8.26 7.03
N LYS A 185 -1.52 -7.36 7.99
CA LYS A 185 -0.72 -6.13 8.14
C LYS A 185 0.57 -6.47 8.90
N PRO A 186 1.75 -6.44 8.27
CA PRO A 186 3.00 -6.79 8.93
C PRO A 186 3.44 -5.73 9.93
N THR A 187 4.52 -6.00 10.64
CA THR A 187 5.27 -5.02 11.43
C THR A 187 5.65 -3.83 10.54
N PHE A 188 5.53 -2.62 11.08
CA PHE A 188 5.89 -1.40 10.37
C PHE A 188 7.34 -1.46 9.86
N GLY A 189 7.54 -1.11 8.59
CA GLY A 189 8.85 -1.17 7.92
C GLY A 189 9.34 -2.57 7.52
N LEU A 190 8.65 -3.67 7.88
CA LEU A 190 9.09 -5.02 7.51
C LEU A 190 9.04 -5.26 6.00
N VAL A 191 7.94 -4.84 5.38
CA VAL A 191 7.79 -4.78 3.92
C VAL A 191 8.07 -3.33 3.52
N PRO A 192 8.88 -3.06 2.50
CA PRO A 192 9.14 -1.70 2.08
C PRO A 192 7.84 -1.02 1.62
N TYR A 193 7.88 0.29 1.44
CA TYR A 193 6.82 1.09 0.83
C TYR A 193 7.31 1.80 -0.44
N THR A 194 8.55 1.52 -0.86
CA THR A 194 9.18 2.09 -2.07
C THR A 194 8.31 1.88 -3.30
N GLY A 195 7.96 2.97 -4.00
CA GLY A 195 7.14 2.87 -5.20
C GLY A 195 5.65 2.65 -4.92
N VAL A 196 5.17 2.86 -3.69
CA VAL A 196 3.74 2.94 -3.38
C VAL A 196 3.33 4.38 -3.18
N LEU A 197 2.12 4.74 -3.61
CA LEU A 197 1.55 6.05 -3.32
C LEU A 197 1.35 6.20 -1.79
N SER A 198 2.17 7.05 -1.17
CA SER A 198 2.10 7.37 0.26
C SER A 198 0.90 8.27 0.58
N SER A 199 0.22 7.95 1.67
CA SER A 199 -0.81 8.81 2.25
C SER A 199 -0.27 9.50 3.50
N GLU A 200 0.18 8.71 4.48
CA GLU A 200 0.77 9.19 5.72
C GLU A 200 1.96 8.27 6.06
N PRO A 201 3.21 8.72 5.89
CA PRO A 201 4.39 7.89 6.07
C PRO A 201 4.44 7.09 7.37
N ALA A 202 3.89 7.62 8.47
CA ALA A 202 3.87 6.94 9.77
C ALA A 202 2.83 5.80 9.85
N LEU A 203 1.89 5.74 8.92
CA LEU A 203 0.78 4.78 8.90
C LEU A 203 0.76 3.92 7.63
N ASP A 204 1.65 4.16 6.69
CA ASP A 204 1.76 3.43 5.44
C ASP A 204 2.28 1.99 5.68
N TYR A 205 1.46 0.98 5.35
CA TYR A 205 1.84 -0.45 5.40
C TYR A 205 1.62 -1.12 4.06
N VAL A 206 2.48 -2.06 3.69
CA VAL A 206 2.22 -3.02 2.60
C VAL A 206 2.28 -4.44 3.14
N GLY A 207 1.44 -5.33 2.64
CA GLY A 207 1.46 -6.73 3.06
C GLY A 207 0.46 -7.62 2.32
N PRO A 208 0.41 -8.91 2.64
CA PRO A 208 -0.31 -9.87 1.83
C PRO A 208 -1.79 -9.98 2.17
N MET A 209 -2.58 -10.29 1.14
CA MET A 209 -3.94 -10.78 1.24
C MET A 209 -4.06 -12.10 0.48
N ALA A 210 -4.64 -13.12 1.09
CA ALA A 210 -4.73 -14.44 0.46
C ALA A 210 -5.94 -15.23 0.95
N ARG A 211 -6.17 -16.41 0.35
CA ARG A 211 -7.25 -17.31 0.79
C ARG A 211 -6.94 -18.04 2.09
N THR A 212 -5.66 -18.26 2.37
CA THR A 212 -5.22 -19.03 3.53
C THR A 212 -4.10 -18.30 4.26
N ALA A 213 -3.95 -18.57 5.56
CA ALA A 213 -2.85 -18.03 6.35
C ALA A 213 -1.48 -18.48 5.81
N LEU A 214 -1.42 -19.71 5.27
CA LEU A 214 -0.21 -20.24 4.65
C LEU A 214 0.17 -19.49 3.36
N ASP A 215 -0.81 -19.21 2.48
CA ASP A 215 -0.56 -18.40 1.29
C ASP A 215 -0.13 -16.97 1.66
N ALA A 216 -0.74 -16.38 2.68
CA ALA A 216 -0.33 -15.06 3.19
C ALA A 216 1.10 -15.09 3.73
N ALA A 217 1.52 -16.16 4.39
CA ALA A 217 2.90 -16.34 4.87
C ALA A 217 3.91 -16.48 3.73
N PHE A 218 3.62 -17.28 2.70
CA PHE A 218 4.47 -17.37 1.50
C PHE A 218 4.60 -16.04 0.77
N LEU A 219 3.50 -15.28 0.68
CA LEU A 219 3.54 -13.93 0.10
C LEU A 219 4.36 -12.96 0.97
N LEU A 220 4.20 -13.00 2.30
CA LEU A 220 5.00 -12.15 3.20
C LEU A 220 6.48 -12.46 3.06
N GLU A 221 6.86 -13.75 3.05
CA GLU A 221 8.25 -14.19 2.91
C GLU A 221 8.87 -13.71 1.59
N ALA A 222 8.08 -13.68 0.52
CA ALA A 222 8.55 -13.20 -0.78
C ALA A 222 8.78 -11.67 -0.84
N VAL A 223 8.14 -10.88 0.03
CA VAL A 223 8.14 -9.40 -0.07
C VAL A 223 8.76 -8.70 1.13
N ALA A 224 9.01 -9.41 2.22
CA ALA A 224 9.59 -8.84 3.44
C ALA A 224 11.11 -8.66 3.32
N GLY A 225 11.63 -7.66 4.03
CA GLY A 225 13.05 -7.34 4.11
C GLY A 225 13.36 -5.93 3.62
N THR A 226 14.50 -5.40 4.06
CA THR A 226 14.93 -4.07 3.65
C THR A 226 15.32 -4.02 2.17
N ASP A 227 14.90 -2.96 1.47
CA ASP A 227 15.35 -2.64 0.11
C ASP A 227 16.47 -1.58 0.08
N GLY A 228 16.82 -1.01 1.24
CA GLY A 228 17.83 0.04 1.38
C GLY A 228 17.43 1.41 0.81
N ILE A 229 16.15 1.59 0.45
CA ILE A 229 15.61 2.81 -0.16
C ILE A 229 14.56 3.44 0.77
N ASP A 230 13.67 2.63 1.35
CA ASP A 230 12.59 3.11 2.20
C ASP A 230 13.08 3.47 3.60
N ASP A 231 12.91 4.74 3.98
CA ASP A 231 13.30 5.31 5.26
C ASP A 231 12.47 4.79 6.45
N ARG A 232 11.33 4.14 6.18
CA ARG A 232 10.48 3.50 7.20
C ARG A 232 11.07 2.21 7.76
N GLN A 233 12.05 1.62 7.09
CA GLN A 233 12.56 0.27 7.40
C GLN A 233 13.61 0.25 8.52
N PHE A 234 13.40 1.02 9.58
CA PHE A 234 14.32 1.07 10.71
C PHE A 234 14.34 -0.27 11.46
N GLY A 235 15.43 -1.03 11.27
CA GLY A 235 15.62 -2.34 11.90
C GLY A 235 14.98 -3.52 11.15
N ALA A 236 14.50 -3.33 9.92
CA ALA A 236 14.07 -4.45 9.09
C ALA A 236 15.30 -5.32 8.71
N PRO A 237 15.19 -6.66 8.77
CA PRO A 237 16.28 -7.53 8.37
C PRO A 237 16.48 -7.50 6.85
N PHE A 238 17.67 -7.90 6.39
CA PHE A 238 17.88 -8.16 4.97
C PHE A 238 17.01 -9.33 4.49
N PRO A 239 16.60 -9.37 3.20
CA PRO A 239 15.83 -10.47 2.65
C PRO A 239 16.42 -11.87 2.94
N SER A 240 17.75 -11.99 2.96
CA SER A 240 18.46 -13.25 3.29
C SER A 240 18.35 -13.69 4.75
N ALA A 241 17.87 -12.82 5.64
CA ALA A 241 17.71 -13.06 7.07
C ALA A 241 16.24 -13.08 7.51
N ILE A 242 15.30 -13.07 6.55
CA ILE A 242 13.88 -13.20 6.82
C ILE A 242 13.58 -14.65 7.27
N PRO A 243 12.78 -14.86 8.33
CA PRO A 243 12.34 -16.19 8.73
C PRO A 243 11.48 -16.86 7.65
N HIS A 244 11.50 -18.19 7.59
CA HIS A 244 10.58 -18.97 6.77
C HIS A 244 9.16 -18.93 7.37
N TYR A 245 8.42 -17.85 7.12
CA TYR A 245 7.10 -17.62 7.71
C TYR A 245 6.12 -18.74 7.41
N ALA A 246 6.21 -19.36 6.23
CA ALA A 246 5.38 -20.50 5.88
C ALA A 246 5.60 -21.70 6.83
N GLU A 247 6.84 -21.93 7.26
CA GLU A 247 7.17 -22.96 8.26
C GLU A 247 6.70 -22.54 9.66
N CYS A 248 6.88 -21.27 10.03
CA CYS A 248 6.42 -20.74 11.31
C CYS A 248 4.92 -20.94 11.53
N VAL A 249 4.09 -20.72 10.50
CA VAL A 249 2.64 -20.93 10.58
C VAL A 249 2.30 -22.40 10.87
N LEU A 250 3.10 -23.35 10.39
CA LEU A 250 2.87 -24.79 10.57
C LEU A 250 3.34 -25.31 11.94
N LEU A 251 4.31 -24.64 12.57
CA LEU A 251 4.86 -25.03 13.87
C LEU A 251 3.93 -24.72 15.04
N GLY A 252 2.81 -24.01 14.80
CA GLY A 252 1.60 -24.09 15.61
C GLY A 252 1.80 -23.81 17.10
N ARG A 253 2.54 -22.76 17.44
CA ARG A 253 2.59 -22.27 18.82
C ARG A 253 2.21 -20.81 18.82
N GLU A 254 1.15 -20.46 19.55
CA GLU A 254 1.20 -19.54 20.70
C GLU A 254 -0.17 -19.11 21.23
N ARG A 255 -0.09 -18.48 22.42
CA ARG A 255 -1.15 -17.81 23.19
C ARG A 255 -2.00 -16.88 22.33
N SER A 256 -3.31 -16.86 22.58
CA SER A 256 -4.26 -15.93 21.96
C SER A 256 -4.92 -15.10 23.04
N SER A 257 -4.83 -13.77 23.00
CA SER A 257 -5.53 -12.87 23.92
C SER A 257 -6.60 -12.09 23.19
N SER A 258 -7.75 -11.87 23.82
CA SER A 258 -8.83 -11.01 23.31
C SER A 258 -9.20 -9.97 24.36
N GLY A 259 -9.36 -8.71 23.95
CA GLY A 259 -9.59 -7.59 24.88
C GLY A 259 -10.75 -6.67 24.47
N GLU A 260 -10.69 -5.41 24.91
CA GLU A 260 -11.75 -4.38 24.88
C GLU A 260 -12.31 -3.99 23.49
N GLY A 261 -11.84 -4.60 22.40
CA GLY A 261 -12.29 -4.34 21.02
C GLY A 261 -13.78 -4.62 20.74
N PHE A 262 -14.49 -5.25 21.68
CA PHE A 262 -15.93 -5.55 21.57
C PHE A 262 -16.84 -4.61 22.38
N ALA A 263 -16.27 -3.67 23.15
CA ALA A 263 -17.03 -2.77 24.03
C ALA A 263 -17.69 -1.57 23.31
N SER A 264 -17.47 -1.43 21.99
CA SER A 264 -18.03 -0.33 21.21
C SER A 264 -19.56 -0.41 21.09
N LYS A 265 -20.24 0.73 21.27
CA LYS A 265 -21.69 0.87 21.05
C LYS A 265 -22.14 0.60 19.60
N PHE A 266 -21.21 0.56 18.66
CA PHE A 266 -21.47 0.28 17.25
C PHE A 266 -21.15 -1.17 16.86
N MET A 267 -20.78 -2.02 17.82
CA MET A 267 -20.48 -3.44 17.58
C MET A 267 -21.78 -4.24 17.42
N ASP A 268 -21.87 -5.02 16.34
CA ASP A 268 -22.94 -6.01 16.18
C ASP A 268 -22.66 -7.21 17.11
N ALA A 269 -23.59 -7.49 18.02
CA ALA A 269 -23.45 -8.56 18.99
C ALA A 269 -23.27 -9.95 18.35
N SER A 270 -23.83 -10.18 17.15
CA SER A 270 -23.68 -11.44 16.42
C SER A 270 -22.25 -11.62 15.87
N VAL A 271 -21.59 -10.54 15.46
CA VAL A 271 -20.19 -10.55 15.02
C VAL A 271 -19.28 -10.81 16.21
N ALA A 272 -19.47 -10.09 17.31
CA ALA A 272 -18.69 -10.31 18.53
C ALA A 272 -18.80 -11.77 19.02
N LYS A 273 -20.02 -12.32 19.04
CA LYS A 273 -20.26 -13.71 19.41
C LYS A 273 -19.49 -14.70 18.52
N ARG A 274 -19.51 -14.51 17.19
CA ARG A 274 -18.78 -15.39 16.25
C ARG A 274 -17.27 -15.32 16.45
N VAL A 275 -16.72 -14.14 16.72
CA VAL A 275 -15.28 -14.01 16.99
C VAL A 275 -14.92 -14.75 18.28
N TRP A 276 -15.73 -14.62 19.33
CA TRP A 276 -15.52 -15.38 20.57
C TRP A 276 -15.62 -16.90 20.38
N GLU A 277 -16.60 -17.38 19.61
CA GLU A 277 -16.70 -18.81 19.25
C GLU A 277 -15.46 -19.30 18.50
N ALA A 278 -14.88 -18.48 17.61
CA ALA A 278 -13.63 -18.79 16.92
C ALA A 278 -12.44 -18.81 17.88
N THR A 279 -12.34 -17.85 18.81
CA THR A 279 -11.31 -17.83 19.85
C THR A 279 -11.37 -19.06 20.76
N SER A 280 -12.57 -19.51 21.15
CA SER A 280 -12.73 -20.72 21.97
C SER A 280 -12.22 -21.98 21.26
N LYS A 281 -12.36 -22.06 19.94
CA LYS A 281 -11.77 -23.17 19.15
C LYS A 281 -10.24 -23.16 19.20
N LEU A 282 -9.60 -21.99 19.30
CA LEU A 282 -8.16 -21.92 19.50
C LEU A 282 -7.76 -22.51 20.86
N ALA A 283 -8.57 -22.30 21.90
CA ALA A 283 -8.36 -22.95 23.20
C ALA A 283 -8.46 -24.48 23.12
N GLU A 284 -9.46 -25.00 22.40
CA GLU A 284 -9.61 -26.45 22.14
C GLU A 284 -8.39 -27.03 21.39
N LEU A 285 -7.75 -26.23 20.54
CA LEU A 285 -6.53 -26.58 19.81
C LEU A 285 -5.24 -26.40 20.62
N GLY A 286 -5.34 -26.01 21.90
CA GLY A 286 -4.21 -25.90 22.83
C GLY A 286 -3.63 -24.49 22.98
N ALA A 287 -4.26 -23.45 22.41
CA ALA A 287 -3.91 -22.07 22.72
C ALA A 287 -4.38 -21.72 24.15
N ILE A 288 -3.62 -20.83 24.81
CA ILE A 288 -4.08 -20.22 26.07
C ILE A 288 -4.89 -18.98 25.68
N VAL A 289 -6.15 -18.94 26.11
CA VAL A 289 -7.06 -17.81 25.89
C VAL A 289 -7.27 -17.05 27.20
N GLU A 290 -6.89 -15.77 27.21
CA GLU A 290 -7.06 -14.88 28.36
C GLU A 290 -7.71 -13.56 27.91
N GLU A 291 -8.58 -13.02 28.75
CA GLU A 291 -9.14 -11.68 28.57
C GLU A 291 -8.16 -10.64 29.11
N VAL A 292 -7.85 -9.63 28.30
CA VAL A 292 -6.88 -8.58 28.66
C VAL A 292 -7.54 -7.21 28.48
N SER A 293 -7.40 -6.36 29.50
CA SER A 293 -7.80 -4.95 29.45
C SER A 293 -6.69 -4.11 28.83
N ILE A 294 -7.03 -3.34 27.80
CA ILE A 294 -6.17 -2.37 27.13
C ILE A 294 -7.01 -1.10 26.96
N PRO A 295 -6.89 -0.11 27.87
CA PRO A 295 -7.69 1.10 27.83
C PRO A 295 -7.51 1.84 26.51
N LEU A 296 -8.63 2.10 25.81
CA LEU A 296 -8.69 2.86 24.55
C LEU A 296 -8.77 4.37 24.77
#